data_AF-A0A432GYR7-F1
#
_entry.id   AF-A0A432GYR7-F1
#
_cell.length_a   1.000
_cell.length_b   1.000
_cell.length_c   1.000
_cell.angle_alpha   90.00
_cell.angle_beta   90.00
_cell.angle_gamma   90.00
#
_symmetry.space_group_name_H-M   'P 1'
#
loop_
_entity.id
_entity.type
_entity.pdbx_description
1 polymer ?
#
loop_
_entity_poly.entity_id
_entity_poly.type
_entity_poly.pdbx_seq_one_letter_code
_entity_poly.pdbx_strand_id
1 'polypeptide(L)'
;MNWSGSLIPVLIGSPGERAMKSDFFMKINIIVPFLVAGLLFPAPVVEAQQGICYVTNFLTVSEFDDVVRTVNPDTLEVVAEISLSIPGAIEIDGLRGITIHPTTGNWFLLAMTSLPPSPAPAPWLMEYDPINDTIDLLGFTVLDFNDIDFREDGDLRGITNILSTGSSNYCELSTITGGPSDLCQYTGSEGGDTIALGSGDEVFRASGGYSVGGPAEFERPSASGSNNCDSASIAIAANLSSESVRSLTYWPAEDVFLWVQGDTARSVYLVTEDGGETFLGTFDHDVNGIALVEIATPCPPGDNFIRGDCNLDLGVNVADAVYLLGSLFIPGSPQVMCADAGDCNDDGGMNVADAVYLLGSLFIPGSPTIPEPNIVNGCGPDPTDTDPLDCSQSGC
;
A
#
# COMPACT_ATOMS: atom_id res chain seq x y z
N MET A 1 42.58 -11.26 -75.25
CA MET A 1 42.00 -12.60 -75.08
C MET A 1 40.66 -12.39 -74.38
N ASN A 2 39.58 -12.20 -75.15
CA ASN A 2 38.46 -13.14 -75.37
C ASN A 2 37.80 -13.67 -74.09
N TRP A 3 36.48 -13.69 -73.86
CA TRP A 3 35.23 -13.17 -74.49
C TRP A 3 34.10 -13.40 -73.44
N SER A 4 33.17 -12.45 -73.29
CA SER A 4 31.68 -12.60 -73.07
C SER A 4 31.09 -13.55 -71.99
N GLY A 5 30.00 -13.30 -71.28
CA GLY A 5 28.85 -12.39 -71.45
C GLY A 5 27.53 -13.14 -71.16
N SER A 6 26.52 -12.41 -70.66
CA SER A 6 25.06 -12.67 -70.68
C SER A 6 24.29 -13.24 -69.48
N LEU A 7 23.02 -12.81 -69.47
CA LEU A 7 22.02 -12.55 -68.43
C LEU A 7 20.93 -13.66 -68.28
N ILE A 8 20.40 -13.84 -67.04
CA ILE A 8 18.99 -13.89 -66.52
C ILE A 8 17.88 -14.53 -67.42
N PRO A 9 16.95 -15.44 -66.95
CA PRO A 9 15.87 -15.09 -66.00
C PRO A 9 15.23 -16.13 -65.04
N VAL A 10 14.49 -15.52 -64.09
CA VAL A 10 13.48 -15.91 -63.07
C VAL A 10 12.55 -17.09 -63.40
N LEU A 11 12.15 -17.88 -62.38
CA LEU A 11 10.79 -18.46 -62.20
C LEU A 11 10.51 -18.96 -60.74
N ILE A 12 9.68 -18.21 -60.01
CA ILE A 12 8.49 -18.56 -59.16
C ILE A 12 8.48 -19.84 -58.27
N GLY A 13 8.11 -19.68 -56.97
CA GLY A 13 7.35 -20.69 -56.19
C GLY A 13 7.67 -20.83 -54.68
N SER A 14 6.73 -20.42 -53.81
CA SER A 14 6.67 -20.58 -52.34
C SER A 14 6.02 -21.95 -51.93
N PRO A 15 5.75 -22.27 -50.64
CA PRO A 15 6.63 -22.70 -49.54
C PRO A 15 6.28 -24.14 -49.05
N GLY A 16 7.01 -24.71 -48.08
CA GLY A 16 6.58 -25.99 -47.47
C GLY A 16 7.40 -26.44 -46.26
N GLU A 17 6.79 -26.31 -45.08
CA GLU A 17 7.17 -26.96 -43.82
C GLU A 17 7.32 -28.48 -43.96
N ARG A 18 8.21 -29.07 -43.16
CA ARG A 18 8.17 -30.51 -42.84
C ARG A 18 8.25 -30.73 -41.34
N ALA A 19 7.09 -31.09 -40.79
CA ALA A 19 6.92 -31.81 -39.54
C ALA A 19 7.46 -33.26 -39.64
N MET A 20 7.89 -33.81 -38.51
CA MET A 20 8.27 -35.22 -38.36
C MET A 20 7.20 -35.97 -37.54
N LYS A 21 6.51 -36.89 -38.22
CA LYS A 21 5.68 -38.02 -37.74
C LYS A 21 6.60 -39.26 -37.55
N SER A 22 6.34 -40.35 -36.83
CA SER A 22 5.13 -40.99 -36.24
C SER A 22 5.49 -42.28 -35.47
N ASP A 23 4.68 -42.59 -34.45
CA ASP A 23 4.03 -43.86 -34.03
C ASP A 23 4.78 -45.18 -33.74
N PHE A 24 4.48 -45.81 -32.57
CA PHE A 24 3.97 -47.19 -32.46
C PHE A 24 3.39 -47.64 -31.06
N PHE A 25 2.07 -47.94 -31.04
CA PHE A 25 1.24 -48.97 -30.31
C PHE A 25 1.11 -49.18 -28.77
N MET A 26 -0.12 -48.87 -28.28
CA MET A 26 -1.18 -49.60 -27.52
C MET A 26 -0.97 -50.80 -26.53
N LYS A 27 -1.69 -50.64 -25.39
CA LYS A 27 -2.61 -51.54 -24.61
C LYS A 27 -2.09 -52.46 -23.49
N ILE A 28 -2.65 -52.28 -22.28
CA ILE A 28 -3.17 -53.34 -21.37
C ILE A 28 -4.35 -52.78 -20.53
N ASN A 29 -5.45 -53.52 -20.50
CA ASN A 29 -6.66 -53.33 -19.68
C ASN A 29 -6.54 -54.11 -18.35
N ILE A 30 -7.00 -53.56 -17.23
CA ILE A 30 -7.56 -54.35 -16.12
C ILE A 30 -8.83 -53.67 -15.60
N ILE A 31 -9.93 -54.44 -15.62
CA ILE A 31 -11.24 -54.15 -15.04
C ILE A 31 -11.36 -54.98 -13.76
N VAL A 32 -11.82 -54.37 -12.66
CA VAL A 32 -12.51 -55.07 -11.56
C VAL A 32 -13.73 -54.22 -11.14
N PRO A 33 -14.96 -54.73 -11.19
CA PRO A 33 -16.15 -54.04 -10.71
C PRO A 33 -16.56 -54.59 -9.34
N PHE A 34 -16.87 -53.76 -8.34
CA PHE A 34 -17.74 -54.20 -7.24
C PHE A 34 -18.48 -53.03 -6.57
N LEU A 35 -19.82 -53.18 -6.58
CA LEU A 35 -20.86 -52.68 -5.67
C LEU A 35 -21.12 -51.17 -5.51
N VAL A 36 -22.32 -50.80 -5.97
CA VAL A 36 -23.11 -49.65 -5.52
C VAL A 36 -23.54 -49.87 -4.07
N ALA A 37 -23.23 -48.92 -3.20
CA ALA A 37 -23.99 -48.66 -1.97
C ALA A 37 -24.13 -47.14 -1.83
N GLY A 38 -25.36 -46.66 -1.88
CA GLY A 38 -25.68 -45.24 -1.77
C GLY A 38 -25.25 -44.67 -0.43
N LEU A 39 -24.51 -43.58 -0.48
CA LEU A 39 -24.36 -42.63 0.60
C LEU A 39 -24.65 -41.26 0.01
N LEU A 40 -25.63 -40.58 0.61
CA LEU A 40 -25.96 -39.19 0.35
C LEU A 40 -24.68 -38.36 0.46
N PHE A 41 -24.31 -37.67 -0.62
CA PHE A 41 -23.35 -36.58 -0.50
C PHE A 41 -23.99 -35.50 0.37
N PRO A 42 -23.36 -35.01 1.45
CA PRO A 42 -23.73 -33.70 1.96
C PRO A 42 -23.47 -32.68 0.84
N ALA A 43 -24.33 -31.65 0.77
CA ALA A 43 -24.18 -30.55 -0.16
C ALA A 43 -22.74 -29.99 -0.12
N PRO A 44 -22.24 -29.40 -1.24
CA PRO A 44 -20.99 -28.67 -1.17
C PRO A 44 -21.15 -27.60 -0.07
N VAL A 45 -20.29 -27.65 0.95
CA VAL A 45 -20.09 -26.51 1.83
C VAL A 45 -19.59 -25.42 0.90
N VAL A 46 -20.45 -24.41 0.67
CA VAL A 46 -20.03 -23.17 0.04
C VAL A 46 -19.12 -22.54 1.08
N GLU A 47 -17.81 -22.67 0.87
CA GLU A 47 -16.81 -21.93 1.62
C GLU A 47 -17.14 -20.45 1.41
N ALA A 48 -17.60 -19.77 2.46
CA ALA A 48 -17.84 -18.33 2.42
C ALA A 48 -16.55 -17.69 1.92
N GLN A 49 -16.60 -17.02 0.76
CA GLN A 49 -15.47 -16.19 0.34
C GLN A 49 -15.29 -15.12 1.42
N GLN A 50 -14.31 -15.29 2.29
CA GLN A 50 -13.91 -14.24 3.22
C GLN A 50 -13.69 -12.95 2.42
N GLY A 51 -14.35 -11.87 2.84
CA GLY A 51 -14.13 -10.55 2.24
C GLY A 51 -12.64 -10.21 2.27
N ILE A 52 -12.19 -9.45 1.27
CA ILE A 52 -10.82 -8.93 1.25
C ILE A 52 -10.86 -7.55 1.91
N CYS A 53 -10.17 -7.43 3.04
CA CYS A 53 -9.90 -6.16 3.70
C CYS A 53 -8.52 -5.67 3.27
N TYR A 54 -8.31 -4.35 3.28
CA TYR A 54 -6.99 -3.77 3.06
C TYR A 54 -6.49 -3.24 4.39
N VAL A 55 -5.30 -3.67 4.79
CA VAL A 55 -4.63 -3.18 5.99
C VAL A 55 -3.43 -2.37 5.55
N THR A 56 -3.38 -1.11 5.97
CA THR A 56 -2.23 -0.24 5.77
C THR A 56 -1.18 -0.56 6.83
N ASN A 57 0.07 -0.75 6.42
CA ASN A 57 1.22 -0.79 7.31
C ASN A 57 2.25 0.24 6.84
N PHE A 58 3.07 0.70 7.77
CA PHE A 58 4.24 1.51 7.43
C PHE A 58 5.43 0.60 7.18
N LEU A 59 6.18 0.90 6.13
CA LEU A 59 7.50 0.36 5.89
C LEU A 59 8.51 1.42 6.29
N THR A 60 9.32 1.15 7.30
CA THR A 60 10.35 2.08 7.78
C THR A 60 11.75 1.53 7.55
N VAL A 61 12.68 2.45 7.28
CA VAL A 61 14.09 2.16 7.06
C VAL A 61 14.98 3.10 7.87
N SER A 62 16.17 2.65 8.25
CA SER A 62 17.14 3.43 9.03
C SER A 62 18.46 3.61 8.29
N GLU A 63 19.10 4.76 8.47
CA GLU A 63 20.44 4.99 7.90
C GLU A 63 21.56 4.20 8.62
N PHE A 64 21.22 3.46 9.67
CA PHE A 64 22.17 2.74 10.52
C PHE A 64 22.10 1.21 10.38
N ASP A 65 21.17 0.68 9.60
CA ASP A 65 21.02 -0.75 9.38
C ASP A 65 20.48 -1.09 7.98
N ASP A 66 20.38 -2.38 7.71
CA ASP A 66 19.96 -2.97 6.45
C ASP A 66 18.53 -3.55 6.52
N VAL A 67 17.74 -3.13 7.51
CA VAL A 67 16.47 -3.76 7.83
C VAL A 67 15.31 -2.87 7.40
N VAL A 68 14.42 -3.43 6.59
CA VAL A 68 13.08 -2.86 6.37
C VAL A 68 12.15 -3.43 7.42
N ARG A 69 11.43 -2.55 8.11
CA ARG A 69 10.50 -2.92 9.17
C ARG A 69 9.09 -2.63 8.74
N THR A 70 8.20 -3.59 8.94
CA THR A 70 6.76 -3.38 8.82
C THR A 70 6.23 -2.98 10.19
N VAL A 71 5.56 -1.85 10.26
CA VAL A 71 5.07 -1.23 11.49
C VAL A 71 3.56 -1.05 11.41
N ASN A 72 2.86 -1.42 12.47
CA ASN A 72 1.42 -1.20 12.58
C ASN A 72 1.15 0.31 12.81
N PRO A 73 0.25 0.93 12.04
CA PRO A 73 0.03 2.38 12.11
C PRO A 73 -0.63 2.86 13.41
N ASP A 74 -1.41 2.00 14.08
CA ASP A 74 -2.15 2.34 15.29
C ASP A 74 -1.27 2.21 16.55
N THR A 75 -0.46 1.16 16.61
CA THR A 75 0.37 0.86 17.78
C THR A 75 1.81 1.35 17.64
N LEU A 76 2.26 1.61 16.42
CA LEU A 76 3.67 1.86 16.06
C LEU A 76 4.62 0.74 16.45
N GLU A 77 4.11 -0.46 16.70
CA GLU A 77 4.92 -1.64 16.97
C GLU A 77 5.40 -2.29 15.66
N VAL A 78 6.65 -2.75 15.67
CA VAL A 78 7.22 -3.53 14.56
C VAL A 78 6.57 -4.91 14.53
N VAL A 79 5.88 -5.22 13.43
CA VAL A 79 5.19 -6.51 13.22
C VAL A 79 5.99 -7.49 12.37
N ALA A 80 6.92 -6.99 11.54
CA ALA A 80 7.83 -7.82 10.75
C ALA A 80 9.13 -7.06 10.43
N GLU A 81 10.21 -7.81 10.18
CA GLU A 81 11.52 -7.27 9.81
C GLU A 81 12.14 -8.12 8.68
N ILE A 82 12.76 -7.46 7.71
CA ILE A 82 13.47 -8.09 6.59
C ILE A 82 14.84 -7.42 6.45
N SER A 83 15.92 -8.19 6.58
CA SER A 83 17.28 -7.74 6.26
C SER A 83 17.53 -7.89 4.76
N LEU A 84 17.98 -6.82 4.12
CA LEU A 84 18.21 -6.78 2.67
C LEU A 84 19.66 -7.10 2.29
N SER A 85 20.59 -7.21 3.24
CA SER A 85 21.96 -7.59 2.89
C SER A 85 22.06 -9.05 2.43
N ILE A 86 22.85 -9.27 1.38
CA ILE A 86 23.26 -10.57 0.89
C ILE A 86 24.76 -10.73 1.16
N PRO A 87 25.16 -11.46 2.22
CA PRO A 87 26.56 -11.57 2.63
C PRO A 87 27.50 -11.96 1.49
N GLY A 88 28.56 -11.17 1.28
CA GLY A 88 29.53 -11.38 0.21
C GLY A 88 29.07 -11.01 -1.21
N ALA A 89 27.88 -10.44 -1.37
CA ALA A 89 27.38 -9.92 -2.65
C ALA A 89 26.89 -8.47 -2.54
N ILE A 90 25.97 -8.22 -1.60
CA ILE A 90 25.40 -6.90 -1.31
C ILE A 90 25.44 -6.70 0.21
N GLU A 91 26.27 -5.79 0.70
CA GLU A 91 26.38 -5.47 2.13
C GLU A 91 25.92 -4.02 2.32
N ILE A 92 24.72 -3.87 2.89
CA ILE A 92 24.08 -2.59 3.13
C ILE A 92 24.48 -2.12 4.52
N ASP A 93 24.99 -0.90 4.60
CA ASP A 93 25.39 -0.25 5.85
C ASP A 93 24.28 0.68 6.38
N GLY A 94 23.37 1.11 5.50
CA GLY A 94 22.27 2.02 5.83
C GLY A 94 21.30 2.22 4.66
N LEU A 95 20.04 2.44 4.99
CA LEU A 95 18.96 2.72 4.05
C LEU A 95 18.38 4.12 4.33
N ARG A 96 18.08 4.87 3.26
CA ARG A 96 17.44 6.19 3.32
C ARG A 96 16.38 6.24 2.25
N GLY A 97 15.27 6.93 2.49
CA GLY A 97 14.19 7.03 1.52
C GLY A 97 13.62 5.66 1.12
N ILE A 98 12.30 5.53 1.13
CA ILE A 98 11.66 4.34 0.60
C ILE A 98 10.36 4.78 -0.04
N THR A 99 10.08 4.24 -1.22
CA THR A 99 8.82 4.45 -1.90
C THR A 99 8.44 3.19 -2.66
N ILE A 100 7.16 3.02 -2.93
CA ILE A 100 6.61 1.82 -3.58
C ILE A 100 6.15 2.22 -4.97
N HIS A 101 6.62 1.50 -5.97
CA HIS A 101 6.20 1.75 -7.35
C HIS A 101 4.68 1.49 -7.48
N PRO A 102 3.89 2.46 -7.97
CA PRO A 102 2.42 2.44 -7.84
C PRO A 102 1.75 1.27 -8.57
N THR A 103 2.34 0.79 -9.67
CA THR A 103 1.78 -0.32 -10.45
C THR A 103 2.39 -1.70 -10.18
N THR A 104 3.68 -1.77 -9.83
CA THR A 104 4.36 -3.07 -9.65
C THR A 104 4.36 -3.52 -8.19
N GLY A 105 4.28 -2.59 -7.24
CA GLY A 105 4.42 -2.88 -5.82
C GLY A 105 5.86 -3.12 -5.37
N ASN A 106 6.85 -2.97 -6.27
CA ASN A 106 8.26 -3.10 -5.93
C ASN A 106 8.71 -1.90 -5.11
N TRP A 107 9.61 -2.15 -4.15
CA TRP A 107 10.11 -1.13 -3.24
C TRP A 107 11.39 -0.54 -3.83
N PHE A 108 11.47 0.79 -3.84
CA PHE A 108 12.66 1.51 -4.26
C PHE A 108 13.27 2.18 -3.03
N LEU A 109 14.58 1.97 -2.85
CA LEU A 109 15.31 2.43 -1.67
C LEU A 109 16.62 3.10 -2.08
N LEU A 110 17.08 4.07 -1.29
CA LEU A 110 18.45 4.58 -1.40
C LEU A 110 19.35 3.82 -0.43
N ALA A 111 20.25 3.00 -0.97
CA ALA A 111 21.12 2.13 -0.20
C ALA A 111 22.56 2.65 -0.13
N MET A 112 23.07 2.81 1.08
CA MET A 112 24.50 2.98 1.34
C MET A 112 25.11 1.61 1.56
N THR A 113 26.07 1.22 0.73
CA THR A 113 26.62 -0.13 0.73
C THR A 113 28.14 -0.12 0.88
N SER A 114 28.66 -1.05 1.67
CA SER A 114 30.09 -1.37 1.72
C SER A 114 30.49 -2.32 0.58
N LEU A 115 29.54 -3.11 0.08
CA LEU A 115 29.72 -4.00 -1.07
C LEU A 115 28.45 -4.05 -1.94
N PRO A 116 28.54 -3.82 -3.27
CA PRO A 116 29.59 -3.02 -3.90
C PRO A 116 29.67 -1.63 -3.26
N PRO A 117 30.86 -1.01 -3.13
CA PRO A 117 30.99 0.22 -2.34
C PRO A 117 30.24 1.39 -2.98
N SER A 118 29.44 2.11 -2.19
CA SER A 118 28.86 3.39 -2.59
C SER A 118 29.94 4.45 -2.81
N PRO A 119 29.87 5.26 -3.89
CA PRO A 119 30.70 6.44 -4.06
C PRO A 119 30.21 7.52 -3.10
N ALA A 120 30.67 7.46 -1.86
CA ALA A 120 30.27 8.39 -0.81
C ALA A 120 30.42 9.85 -1.29
N PRO A 121 29.41 10.71 -1.06
CA PRO A 121 28.21 10.48 -0.23
C PRO A 121 26.98 9.90 -0.97
N ALA A 122 27.09 9.51 -2.24
CA ALA A 122 25.93 9.12 -3.05
C ALA A 122 25.47 7.67 -2.80
N PRO A 123 24.17 7.43 -2.53
CA PRO A 123 23.61 6.09 -2.40
C PRO A 123 23.41 5.39 -3.76
N TRP A 124 23.27 4.07 -3.72
CA TRP A 124 22.70 3.30 -4.82
C TRP A 124 21.18 3.46 -4.84
N LEU A 125 20.59 3.50 -6.04
CA LEU A 125 19.18 3.19 -6.19
C LEU A 125 19.03 1.67 -6.26
N MET A 126 18.26 1.12 -5.33
CA MET A 126 17.98 -0.30 -5.20
C MET A 126 16.50 -0.56 -5.40
N GLU A 127 16.18 -1.66 -6.08
CA GLU A 127 14.83 -2.19 -6.20
C GLU A 127 14.73 -3.52 -5.45
N TYR A 128 13.67 -3.69 -4.68
CA TYR A 128 13.31 -4.94 -4.04
C TYR A 128 11.93 -5.38 -4.50
N ASP A 129 11.83 -6.61 -5.00
CA ASP A 129 10.57 -7.26 -5.33
C ASP A 129 10.13 -8.14 -4.16
N PRO A 130 9.12 -7.72 -3.37
CA PRO A 130 8.68 -8.46 -2.18
C PRO A 130 7.94 -9.77 -2.52
N ILE A 131 7.50 -9.96 -3.78
CA ILE A 131 6.78 -11.16 -4.20
C ILE A 131 7.76 -12.26 -4.57
N ASN A 132 8.82 -11.91 -5.31
CA ASN A 132 9.83 -12.86 -5.77
C ASN A 132 11.04 -12.94 -4.84
N ASP A 133 11.12 -12.07 -3.82
CA ASP A 133 12.23 -11.95 -2.87
C ASP A 133 13.57 -11.73 -3.59
N THR A 134 13.58 -10.76 -4.51
CA THR A 134 14.76 -10.42 -5.33
C THR A 134 15.18 -8.98 -5.12
N ILE A 135 16.49 -8.78 -5.07
CA ILE A 135 17.13 -7.46 -4.93
C ILE A 135 17.93 -7.16 -6.18
N ASP A 136 17.71 -5.97 -6.75
CA ASP A 136 18.45 -5.44 -7.88
C ASP A 136 19.05 -4.06 -7.56
N LEU A 137 20.37 -3.91 -7.73
CA LEU A 137 21.05 -2.61 -7.68
C LEU A 137 20.98 -1.96 -9.07
N LEU A 138 20.05 -1.02 -9.24
CA LEU A 138 19.75 -0.39 -10.52
C LEU A 138 20.88 0.52 -11.00
N GLY A 139 21.47 1.30 -10.08
CA GLY A 139 22.67 2.08 -10.38
C GLY A 139 22.95 3.23 -9.42
N PHE A 140 23.98 4.00 -9.74
CA PHE A 140 24.45 5.11 -8.91
C PHE A 140 23.61 6.36 -9.12
N THR A 141 23.19 6.98 -8.02
CA THR A 141 22.46 8.25 -8.04
C THR A 141 23.34 9.46 -8.32
N VAL A 142 24.67 9.31 -8.27
CA VAL A 142 25.70 10.34 -8.54
C VAL A 142 25.72 11.51 -7.55
N LEU A 143 24.59 11.86 -6.95
CA LEU A 143 24.40 12.89 -5.93
C LEU A 143 23.98 12.25 -4.59
N ASP A 144 24.10 13.00 -3.50
CA ASP A 144 23.66 12.56 -2.17
C ASP A 144 22.15 12.75 -2.03
N PHE A 145 21.36 11.75 -2.47
CA PHE A 145 19.91 11.76 -2.28
C PHE A 145 19.55 11.44 -0.83
N ASN A 146 18.61 12.21 -0.28
CA ASN A 146 18.05 11.96 1.05
C ASN A 146 16.76 11.17 0.97
N ASP A 147 15.91 11.51 0.00
CA ASP A 147 14.56 10.99 -0.07
C ASP A 147 14.05 10.89 -1.51
N ILE A 148 13.08 9.99 -1.72
CA ILE A 148 12.51 9.64 -3.04
C ILE A 148 11.02 9.35 -2.94
N ASP A 149 10.28 9.66 -3.99
CA ASP A 149 8.86 9.34 -4.07
C ASP A 149 8.38 9.14 -5.51
N PHE A 150 7.39 8.28 -5.71
CA PHE A 150 6.82 7.99 -7.02
C PHE A 150 5.60 8.86 -7.31
N ARG A 151 5.57 9.39 -8.53
CA ARG A 151 4.34 9.93 -9.11
C ARG A 151 3.38 8.82 -9.48
N GLU A 152 2.11 9.15 -9.62
CA GLU A 152 1.06 8.22 -10.08
C GLU A 152 1.38 7.58 -11.45
N ASP A 153 2.14 8.27 -12.31
CA ASP A 153 2.54 7.78 -13.64
C ASP A 153 3.77 6.84 -13.62
N GLY A 154 4.39 6.62 -12.45
CA GLY A 154 5.55 5.76 -12.26
C GLY A 154 6.90 6.48 -12.39
N ASP A 155 6.91 7.80 -12.59
CA ASP A 155 8.13 8.58 -12.55
C ASP A 155 8.68 8.70 -11.12
N LEU A 156 9.94 8.33 -10.92
CA LEU A 156 10.62 8.47 -9.62
C LEU A 156 11.16 9.90 -9.46
N ARG A 157 10.75 10.56 -8.39
CA ARG A 157 11.26 11.87 -7.97
C ARG A 157 12.20 11.70 -6.78
N GLY A 158 13.14 12.60 -6.64
CA GLY A 158 14.07 12.58 -5.51
C GLY A 158 14.55 13.97 -5.14
N ILE A 159 14.92 14.13 -3.87
CA ILE A 159 15.55 15.33 -3.35
C ILE A 159 16.92 15.01 -2.77
N THR A 160 17.90 15.86 -3.08
CA THR A 160 19.24 15.72 -2.51
C THR A 160 19.31 16.29 -1.11
N ASN A 161 20.26 15.80 -0.33
CA ASN A 161 20.81 16.55 0.78
C ASN A 161 21.39 17.90 0.30
N ILE A 162 21.67 18.77 1.28
CA ILE A 162 22.26 20.08 1.03
C ILE A 162 23.58 19.94 0.25
N LEU A 163 23.62 20.56 -0.93
CA LEU A 163 24.83 20.64 -1.75
C LEU A 163 25.81 21.67 -1.17
N SER A 164 27.05 21.63 -1.63
CA SER A 164 28.07 22.64 -1.27
C SER A 164 27.68 24.08 -1.58
N THR A 165 26.67 24.29 -2.42
CA THR A 165 26.08 25.59 -2.76
C THR A 165 25.06 26.10 -1.75
N GLY A 166 24.66 25.29 -0.75
CA GLY A 166 23.57 25.60 0.18
C GLY A 166 22.17 25.42 -0.43
N SER A 167 22.05 24.57 -1.46
CA SER A 167 20.80 24.29 -2.17
C SER A 167 20.61 22.78 -2.27
N SER A 168 19.38 22.36 -2.49
CA SER A 168 19.06 20.95 -2.75
C SER A 168 18.43 20.81 -4.13
N ASN A 169 18.82 19.76 -4.86
CA ASN A 169 18.26 19.49 -6.17
C ASN A 169 17.00 18.66 -6.02
N TYR A 170 15.94 19.08 -6.73
CA TYR A 170 14.79 18.24 -7.02
C TYR A 170 14.97 17.65 -8.41
N CYS A 171 14.99 16.31 -8.47
CA CYS A 171 15.35 15.57 -9.68
C CYS A 171 14.30 14.52 -10.01
N GLU A 172 14.32 14.10 -11.28
CA GLU A 172 13.81 12.80 -11.70
C GLU A 172 14.95 11.78 -11.67
N LEU A 173 14.69 10.59 -11.14
CA LEU A 173 15.63 9.47 -11.13
C LEU A 173 15.22 8.41 -12.14
N SER A 174 16.18 7.95 -12.94
CA SER A 174 15.95 6.80 -13.82
C SER A 174 15.81 5.52 -13.00
N THR A 175 14.66 4.86 -13.07
CA THR A 175 14.41 3.53 -12.48
C THR A 175 15.21 2.39 -13.15
N ILE A 176 15.98 2.70 -14.20
CA ILE A 176 16.83 1.71 -14.89
C ILE A 176 18.31 1.90 -14.53
N THR A 177 18.74 3.14 -14.28
CA THR A 177 20.17 3.46 -14.13
C THR A 177 20.52 4.16 -12.82
N GLY A 178 19.52 4.59 -12.04
CA GLY A 178 19.68 5.48 -10.89
C GLY A 178 20.06 6.91 -11.24
N GLY A 179 20.39 7.21 -12.51
CA GLY A 179 20.92 8.51 -12.91
C GLY A 179 19.90 9.65 -12.76
N PRO A 180 20.30 10.82 -12.22
CA PRO A 180 19.40 11.95 -12.01
C PRO A 180 19.30 12.85 -13.24
N SER A 181 18.10 13.40 -13.45
CA SER A 181 17.83 14.53 -14.33
C SER A 181 17.31 15.70 -13.49
N ASP A 182 18.08 16.78 -13.43
CA ASP A 182 17.72 17.96 -12.63
C ASP A 182 16.45 18.64 -13.17
N LEU A 183 15.47 18.88 -12.29
CA LEU A 183 14.23 19.59 -12.61
C LEU A 183 14.33 21.05 -12.14
N CYS A 184 14.61 21.25 -10.85
CA CYS A 184 14.81 22.58 -10.25
C CYS A 184 15.63 22.47 -8.95
N GLN A 185 15.89 23.60 -8.29
CA GLN A 185 16.66 23.66 -7.04
C GLN A 185 15.93 24.47 -5.97
N TYR A 186 15.86 23.94 -4.76
CA TYR A 186 15.45 24.67 -3.57
C TYR A 186 16.64 25.42 -2.98
N THR A 187 16.51 26.73 -2.79
CA THR A 187 17.55 27.56 -2.16
C THR A 187 17.37 27.63 -0.66
N GLY A 188 18.46 27.64 0.11
CA GLY A 188 18.37 27.82 1.56
C GLY A 188 18.01 26.54 2.32
N SER A 189 18.36 25.37 1.77
CA SER A 189 18.30 24.12 2.54
C SER A 189 19.21 24.22 3.76
N GLU A 190 18.72 23.74 4.89
CA GLU A 190 19.45 23.61 6.14
C GLU A 190 19.73 22.14 6.49
N GLY A 191 19.57 21.23 5.51
CA GLY A 191 19.70 19.78 5.64
C GLY A 191 18.43 19.10 6.16
N GLY A 192 18.33 17.78 5.94
CA GLY A 192 17.13 16.99 6.27
C GLY A 192 16.01 17.09 5.24
N ASP A 193 16.31 17.59 4.04
CA ASP A 193 15.32 17.78 2.98
C ASP A 193 14.64 16.47 2.60
N THR A 194 13.31 16.45 2.67
CA THR A 194 12.46 15.31 2.34
C THR A 194 11.27 15.81 1.52
N ILE A 195 10.73 14.94 0.67
CA ILE A 195 9.62 15.26 -0.21
C ILE A 195 8.50 14.25 -0.05
N ALA A 196 7.27 14.70 -0.24
CA ALA A 196 6.14 13.82 -0.41
C ALA A 196 5.27 14.35 -1.55
N LEU A 197 4.76 13.44 -2.37
CA LEU A 197 3.79 13.76 -3.40
C LEU A 197 2.39 13.62 -2.79
N GLY A 198 1.75 14.76 -2.57
CA GLY A 198 0.38 14.84 -2.08
C GLY A 198 -0.65 14.47 -3.15
N SER A 199 -1.92 14.76 -2.87
CA SER A 199 -3.01 14.48 -3.81
C SER A 199 -2.75 15.11 -5.18
N GLY A 200 -2.85 14.32 -6.25
CA GLY A 200 -2.64 14.77 -7.62
C GLY A 200 -1.20 15.13 -7.98
N ASP A 201 -0.22 14.48 -7.33
CA ASP A 201 1.23 14.67 -7.50
C ASP A 201 1.73 16.10 -7.14
N GLU A 202 1.05 16.82 -6.23
CA GLU A 202 1.58 18.08 -5.72
C GLU A 202 2.81 17.85 -4.85
N VAL A 203 3.90 18.57 -5.12
CA VAL A 203 5.19 18.36 -4.42
C VAL A 203 5.22 19.13 -3.11
N PHE A 204 5.13 18.44 -1.99
CA PHE A 204 5.40 19.00 -0.68
C PHE A 204 6.84 18.74 -0.29
N ARG A 205 7.48 19.72 0.34
CA ARG A 205 8.85 19.63 0.85
C ARG A 205 8.83 19.95 2.34
N ALA A 206 9.52 19.13 3.12
CA ALA A 206 9.93 19.51 4.46
C ALA A 206 11.45 19.61 4.50
N SER A 207 11.99 20.59 5.21
CA SER A 207 13.43 20.78 5.35
C SER A 207 13.80 21.41 6.68
N GLY A 208 15.07 21.38 7.05
CA GLY A 208 15.60 22.13 8.18
C GLY A 208 15.78 21.34 9.47
N GLY A 209 16.34 22.02 10.47
CA GLY A 209 16.72 21.48 11.77
C GLY A 209 17.98 20.62 11.82
N TYR A 210 18.58 20.25 10.68
CA TYR A 210 19.79 19.40 10.64
C TYR A 210 21.09 20.20 10.82
N SER A 211 21.15 21.45 10.34
CA SER A 211 22.24 22.38 10.63
C SER A 211 21.90 23.23 11.86
N VAL A 212 22.84 23.30 12.80
CA VAL A 212 22.61 23.73 14.19
C VAL A 212 21.88 25.07 14.29
N GLY A 213 20.59 25.02 14.65
CA GLY A 213 19.80 26.15 15.14
C GLY A 213 18.75 26.74 14.19
N GLY A 214 18.55 26.18 12.99
CA GLY A 214 17.49 26.59 12.07
C GLY A 214 16.18 25.81 12.28
N PRO A 215 15.00 26.44 12.15
CA PRO A 215 13.72 25.76 12.33
C PRO A 215 13.42 24.81 11.17
N ALA A 216 12.67 23.74 11.42
CA ALA A 216 12.08 23.00 10.32
C ALA A 216 11.03 23.86 9.59
N GLU A 217 10.94 23.67 8.28
CA GLU A 217 10.01 24.35 7.39
C GLU A 217 9.20 23.31 6.61
N PHE A 218 7.94 23.65 6.34
CA PHE A 218 7.06 22.87 5.48
C PHE A 218 6.60 23.75 4.33
N GLU A 219 6.62 23.24 3.12
CA GLU A 219 6.46 24.03 1.92
C GLU A 219 5.67 23.28 0.85
N ARG A 220 4.95 24.05 0.04
CA ARG A 220 4.28 23.60 -1.19
C ARG A 220 4.63 24.51 -2.36
N PRO A 221 4.33 24.13 -3.62
CA PRO A 221 4.60 24.98 -4.77
C PRO A 221 3.79 26.28 -4.68
N SER A 222 4.45 27.42 -4.96
CA SER A 222 3.79 28.72 -4.98
C SER A 222 2.83 28.81 -6.16
N ALA A 223 1.60 29.26 -5.91
CA ALA A 223 0.62 29.53 -6.97
C ALA A 223 1.11 30.58 -7.99
N SER A 224 2.10 31.40 -7.62
CA SER A 224 2.74 32.40 -8.50
C SER A 224 4.12 31.97 -9.03
N GLY A 225 4.57 30.78 -8.64
CA GLY A 225 5.84 30.20 -9.02
C GLY A 225 5.90 29.81 -10.49
N SER A 226 7.11 29.81 -11.04
CA SER A 226 7.40 29.34 -12.39
C SER A 226 7.67 27.83 -12.46
N ASN A 227 8.06 27.22 -11.34
CA ASN A 227 8.34 25.79 -11.21
C ASN A 227 8.11 25.31 -9.76
N ASN A 228 8.26 24.01 -9.52
CA ASN A 228 7.98 23.36 -8.22
C ASN A 228 8.88 23.84 -7.07
N CYS A 229 10.07 24.36 -7.38
CA CYS A 229 11.00 24.88 -6.39
C CYS A 229 10.79 26.36 -6.07
N ASP A 230 9.86 27.04 -6.76
CA ASP A 230 9.32 28.32 -6.31
C ASP A 230 8.25 28.03 -5.25
N SER A 231 8.66 27.78 -4.01
CA SER A 231 7.77 27.34 -2.92
C SER A 231 7.12 28.49 -2.14
N ALA A 232 6.05 28.15 -1.43
CA ALA A 232 5.45 28.95 -0.37
C ALA A 232 5.44 28.14 0.93
N SER A 233 5.87 28.78 2.03
CA SER A 233 5.88 28.14 3.34
C SER A 233 4.47 27.96 3.90
N ILE A 234 4.24 26.79 4.46
CA ILE A 234 3.07 26.40 5.24
C ILE A 234 3.41 26.62 6.71
N ALA A 235 2.50 27.26 7.45
CA ALA A 235 2.72 27.52 8.87
C ALA A 235 2.58 26.21 9.67
N ILE A 236 3.64 25.81 10.35
CA ILE A 236 3.65 24.63 11.24
C ILE A 236 3.75 25.06 12.71
N ALA A 237 3.35 24.16 13.62
CA ALA A 237 3.44 24.46 15.04
C ALA A 237 4.87 24.35 15.58
N ALA A 238 5.07 24.89 16.78
CA ALA A 238 6.39 25.03 17.38
C ALA A 238 7.09 23.68 17.59
N ASN A 239 6.32 22.62 17.88
CA ASN A 239 6.86 21.28 18.11
C ASN A 239 7.48 20.71 16.83
N LEU A 240 6.84 20.91 15.67
CA LEU A 240 7.42 20.53 14.38
C LEU A 240 8.64 21.37 14.04
N SER A 241 8.55 22.69 14.22
CA SER A 241 9.65 23.60 13.84
C SER A 241 10.90 23.49 14.72
N SER A 242 10.81 22.91 15.92
CA SER A 242 11.93 22.89 16.88
C SER A 242 12.95 21.78 16.66
N GLU A 243 12.61 20.77 15.87
CA GLU A 243 13.41 19.57 15.65
C GLU A 243 13.62 19.34 14.14
N SER A 244 14.69 18.64 13.76
CA SER A 244 14.92 18.31 12.34
C SER A 244 13.85 17.39 11.80
N VAL A 245 13.48 17.54 10.53
CA VAL A 245 12.70 16.53 9.81
C VAL A 245 13.61 15.44 9.26
N ARG A 246 13.15 14.19 9.33
CA ARG A 246 13.89 13.01 8.84
C ARG A 246 13.27 12.40 7.60
N SER A 247 11.94 12.31 7.58
CA SER A 247 11.20 11.78 6.46
C SER A 247 9.77 12.34 6.49
N LEU A 248 9.22 12.51 5.31
CA LEU A 248 7.88 12.94 5.03
C LEU A 248 7.29 11.94 4.03
N THR A 249 6.08 11.46 4.27
CA THR A 249 5.34 10.66 3.28
C THR A 249 3.87 11.00 3.35
N TYR A 250 3.16 10.94 2.23
CA TYR A 250 1.74 11.24 2.18
C TYR A 250 0.92 9.97 2.43
N TRP A 251 -0.12 10.07 3.26
CA TRP A 251 -1.09 9.02 3.52
C TRP A 251 -2.42 9.37 2.83
N PRO A 252 -2.71 8.78 1.64
CA PRO A 252 -3.88 9.15 0.86
C PRO A 252 -5.23 8.88 1.55
N ALA A 253 -5.32 7.80 2.36
CA ALA A 253 -6.57 7.42 3.01
C ALA A 253 -7.01 8.43 4.09
N GLU A 254 -6.04 9.05 4.76
CA GLU A 254 -6.27 10.01 5.85
C GLU A 254 -6.10 11.47 5.43
N ASP A 255 -5.63 11.72 4.19
CA ASP A 255 -5.33 13.05 3.64
C ASP A 255 -4.37 13.86 4.52
N VAL A 256 -3.32 13.19 5.02
CA VAL A 256 -2.29 13.77 5.89
C VAL A 256 -0.91 13.27 5.49
N PHE A 257 0.12 13.99 5.93
CA PHE A 257 1.51 13.56 5.86
C PHE A 257 1.94 12.93 7.17
N LEU A 258 2.69 11.83 7.11
CA LEU A 258 3.50 11.38 8.23
C LEU A 258 4.79 12.17 8.25
N TRP A 259 5.01 12.88 9.35
CA TRP A 259 6.20 13.65 9.63
C TRP A 259 7.04 12.97 10.70
N VAL A 260 8.21 12.47 10.31
CA VAL A 260 9.16 11.86 11.23
C VAL A 260 10.16 12.91 11.68
N GLN A 261 10.26 13.12 12.99
CA GLN A 261 11.24 14.01 13.59
C GLN A 261 12.56 13.30 13.88
N GLY A 262 13.65 14.06 13.78
CA GLY A 262 15.00 13.65 14.20
C GLY A 262 15.31 13.99 15.65
N ASP A 263 14.28 14.05 16.50
CA ASP A 263 14.43 14.26 17.94
C ASP A 263 14.92 12.97 18.63
N THR A 264 15.30 13.07 19.90
CA THR A 264 15.79 11.88 20.63
C THR A 264 14.71 10.85 20.91
N ALA A 265 13.43 11.25 20.85
CA ALA A 265 12.29 10.37 21.10
C ALA A 265 11.83 9.62 19.85
N ARG A 266 12.30 10.01 18.64
CA ARG A 266 11.86 9.49 17.33
C ARG A 266 10.35 9.69 17.14
N SER A 267 9.93 10.92 17.39
CA SER A 267 8.53 11.33 17.35
C SER A 267 8.00 11.34 15.91
N VAL A 268 6.76 10.88 15.75
CA VAL A 268 6.02 10.92 14.50
C VAL A 268 4.70 11.67 14.67
N TYR A 269 4.38 12.51 13.70
CA TYR A 269 3.19 13.36 13.68
C TYR A 269 2.42 13.13 12.39
N LEU A 270 1.10 13.24 12.47
CA LEU A 270 0.24 13.47 11.31
C LEU A 270 0.15 14.97 11.07
N VAL A 271 0.43 15.40 9.85
CA VAL A 271 0.47 16.81 9.46
C VAL A 271 -0.47 17.02 8.28
N THR A 272 -1.42 17.95 8.38
CA THR A 272 -2.31 18.27 7.25
C THR A 272 -1.61 19.17 6.23
N GLU A 273 -2.15 19.30 5.01
CA GLU A 273 -1.64 20.24 4.00
C GLU A 273 -1.60 21.70 4.46
N ASP A 274 -2.40 22.06 5.47
CA ASP A 274 -2.45 23.38 6.08
C ASP A 274 -1.48 23.54 7.27
N GLY A 275 -0.69 22.50 7.59
CA GLY A 275 0.30 22.50 8.67
C GLY A 275 -0.27 22.21 10.06
N GLY A 276 -1.50 21.70 10.15
CA GLY A 276 -2.07 21.24 11.41
C GLY A 276 -1.40 19.94 11.86
N GLU A 277 -0.95 19.86 13.11
CA GLU A 277 -0.23 18.69 13.64
C GLU A 277 -1.08 17.89 14.63
N THR A 278 -0.98 16.56 14.56
CA THR A 278 -1.45 15.62 15.58
C THR A 278 -0.32 14.66 15.91
N PHE A 279 0.04 14.56 17.19
CA PHE A 279 1.06 13.61 17.63
C PHE A 279 0.53 12.18 17.49
N LEU A 280 1.22 11.34 16.73
CA LEU A 280 0.85 9.95 16.53
C LEU A 280 1.54 9.04 17.57
N GLY A 281 2.84 9.24 17.79
CA GLY A 281 3.60 8.48 18.77
C GLY A 281 5.10 8.53 18.53
N THR A 282 5.81 7.47 18.93
CA THR A 282 7.27 7.36 18.79
C THR A 282 7.66 6.00 18.24
N PHE A 283 8.63 5.96 17.32
CA PHE A 283 9.23 4.69 16.89
C PHE A 283 10.27 4.20 17.90
N ASP A 284 10.36 2.87 18.06
CA ASP A 284 11.37 2.23 18.90
C ASP A 284 12.75 2.12 18.20
N HIS A 285 12.81 2.46 16.92
CA HIS A 285 14.00 2.48 16.06
C HIS A 285 14.15 3.83 15.35
N ASP A 286 15.28 4.01 14.68
CA ASP A 286 15.57 5.18 13.87
C ASP A 286 14.90 5.09 12.49
N VAL A 287 14.41 6.20 11.95
CA VAL A 287 13.64 6.23 10.70
C VAL A 287 14.16 7.36 9.80
N ASN A 288 14.72 6.99 8.65
CA ASN A 288 15.20 7.87 7.57
C ASN A 288 14.40 7.72 6.26
N GLY A 289 13.35 6.91 6.27
CA GLY A 289 12.44 6.74 5.17
C GLY A 289 11.21 5.99 5.65
N ILE A 290 10.04 6.38 5.12
CA ILE A 290 8.78 5.71 5.38
C ILE A 290 7.96 5.61 4.10
N ALA A 291 7.40 4.43 3.84
CA ALA A 291 6.43 4.18 2.77
C ALA A 291 5.19 3.49 3.34
N LEU A 292 4.06 3.62 2.65
CA LEU A 292 2.82 2.98 3.04
C LEU A 292 2.55 1.78 2.14
N VAL A 293 2.30 0.62 2.74
CA VAL A 293 1.89 -0.58 2.02
C VAL A 293 0.48 -0.96 2.43
N GLU A 294 -0.42 -1.04 1.46
CA GLU A 294 -1.77 -1.58 1.64
C GLU A 294 -1.78 -3.06 1.24
N ILE A 295 -2.04 -3.92 2.21
CA ILE A 295 -2.04 -5.37 2.00
C ILE A 295 -3.47 -5.87 1.99
N ALA A 296 -3.85 -6.54 0.91
CA ALA A 296 -5.09 -7.31 0.84
C ALA A 296 -4.98 -8.53 1.77
N THR A 297 -5.75 -8.53 2.85
CA THR A 297 -5.84 -9.66 3.79
C THR A 297 -7.28 -10.17 3.83
N PRO A 298 -7.50 -11.46 4.11
CA PRO A 298 -8.83 -11.91 4.54
C PRO A 298 -9.25 -11.02 5.72
N CYS A 299 -10.46 -10.46 5.67
CA CYS A 299 -10.99 -9.75 6.81
C CYS A 299 -10.93 -10.69 8.04
N PRO A 300 -10.43 -10.23 9.19
CA PRO A 300 -10.63 -10.96 10.43
C PRO A 300 -12.13 -11.30 10.57
N PRO A 301 -12.50 -12.47 11.11
CA PRO A 301 -13.86 -12.65 11.62
C PRO A 301 -14.14 -11.46 12.54
N GLY A 302 -15.10 -10.64 12.14
CA GLY A 302 -15.38 -9.39 12.83
C GLY A 302 -16.42 -9.66 13.88
N ASP A 303 -16.05 -9.69 15.16
CA ASP A 303 -17.07 -9.81 16.21
C ASP A 303 -17.96 -8.55 16.25
N ASN A 304 -17.50 -7.42 15.69
CA ASN A 304 -18.20 -6.14 15.74
C ASN A 304 -19.04 -5.85 14.50
N PHE A 305 -20.27 -5.41 14.73
CA PHE A 305 -21.20 -5.03 13.66
C PHE A 305 -22.23 -4.02 14.17
N ILE A 306 -23.07 -3.56 13.24
CA ILE A 306 -24.30 -2.84 13.55
C ILE A 306 -25.46 -3.72 13.08
N ARG A 307 -26.28 -4.19 14.00
CA ARG A 307 -27.47 -5.00 13.70
C ARG A 307 -28.41 -4.20 12.81
N GLY A 308 -28.76 -4.78 11.67
CA GLY A 308 -29.52 -4.12 10.61
C GLY A 308 -28.71 -3.44 9.50
N ASP A 309 -27.38 -3.35 9.59
CA ASP A 309 -26.49 -2.90 8.50
C ASP A 309 -26.05 -4.11 7.66
N CYS A 310 -26.91 -4.50 6.71
CA CYS A 310 -26.74 -5.74 5.94
C CYS A 310 -25.77 -5.56 4.77
N ASN A 311 -25.56 -4.33 4.31
CA ASN A 311 -24.67 -4.01 3.19
C ASN A 311 -23.33 -3.40 3.61
N LEU A 312 -23.09 -3.26 4.93
CA LEU A 312 -21.86 -2.78 5.56
C LEU A 312 -21.50 -1.35 5.14
N ASP A 313 -22.51 -0.47 5.03
CA ASP A 313 -22.34 0.94 4.66
C ASP A 313 -22.36 1.91 5.85
N LEU A 314 -22.34 1.37 7.09
CA LEU A 314 -22.44 2.08 8.37
C LEU A 314 -23.81 2.78 8.58
N GLY A 315 -24.77 2.53 7.70
CA GLY A 315 -26.15 2.97 7.79
C GLY A 315 -27.10 1.82 8.08
N VAL A 316 -28.24 2.13 8.72
CA VAL A 316 -29.35 1.19 8.86
C VAL A 316 -30.59 1.81 8.23
N ASN A 317 -30.93 1.35 7.03
CA ASN A 317 -31.96 1.94 6.20
C ASN A 317 -32.68 0.90 5.30
N VAL A 318 -33.41 1.38 4.29
CA VAL A 318 -34.19 0.51 3.40
C VAL A 318 -33.30 -0.32 2.46
N ALA A 319 -32.09 0.17 2.15
CA ALA A 319 -31.11 -0.53 1.32
C ALA A 319 -30.73 -1.87 1.94
N ASP A 320 -30.58 -1.92 3.27
CA ASP A 320 -30.26 -3.13 4.04
C ASP A 320 -31.33 -4.20 3.91
N ALA A 321 -32.60 -3.82 4.06
CA ALA A 321 -33.72 -4.73 3.89
C ALA A 321 -33.79 -5.29 2.46
N VAL A 322 -33.47 -4.46 1.45
CA VAL A 322 -33.41 -4.90 0.05
C VAL A 322 -32.22 -5.83 -0.18
N TYR A 323 -31.06 -5.52 0.40
CA TYR A 323 -29.85 -6.32 0.30
C TYR A 323 -30.05 -7.72 0.91
N LEU A 324 -30.62 -7.78 2.13
CA LEU A 324 -30.97 -9.01 2.83
C LEU A 324 -32.00 -9.85 2.04
N LEU A 325 -33.08 -9.24 1.56
CA LEU A 325 -34.06 -9.99 0.74
C LEU A 325 -33.46 -10.46 -0.59
N GLY A 326 -32.53 -9.68 -1.15
CA GLY A 326 -31.73 -10.07 -2.30
C GLY A 326 -30.96 -11.35 -2.02
N SER A 327 -30.13 -11.35 -0.96
CA SER A 327 -29.29 -12.48 -0.56
C SER A 327 -30.09 -13.77 -0.29
N LEU A 328 -31.29 -13.65 0.29
CA LEU A 328 -32.16 -14.78 0.62
C LEU A 328 -32.88 -15.40 -0.59
N PHE A 329 -33.27 -14.61 -1.58
CA PHE A 329 -34.24 -15.05 -2.60
C PHE A 329 -33.78 -14.91 -4.06
N ILE A 330 -32.73 -14.16 -4.35
CA ILE A 330 -32.27 -13.92 -5.72
C ILE A 330 -31.03 -14.79 -5.99
N PRO A 331 -31.13 -15.82 -6.86
CA PRO A 331 -29.97 -16.62 -7.21
C PRO A 331 -28.87 -15.76 -7.84
N GLY A 332 -27.66 -15.81 -7.25
CA GLY A 332 -26.49 -15.07 -7.73
C GLY A 332 -26.37 -13.64 -7.22
N SER A 333 -27.23 -13.18 -6.31
CA SER A 333 -26.99 -11.92 -5.59
C SER A 333 -25.83 -12.04 -4.60
N PRO A 334 -25.17 -10.92 -4.26
CA PRO A 334 -24.24 -10.87 -3.14
C PRO A 334 -24.84 -11.48 -1.85
N GLN A 335 -24.03 -12.20 -1.10
CA GLN A 335 -24.41 -12.73 0.21
C GLN A 335 -24.26 -11.62 1.27
N VAL A 336 -24.98 -11.76 2.37
CA VAL A 336 -24.75 -10.94 3.56
C VAL A 336 -23.44 -11.40 4.19
N MET A 337 -22.49 -10.48 4.28
CA MET A 337 -21.14 -10.77 4.77
C MET A 337 -21.07 -10.77 6.31
N CYS A 338 -22.09 -10.25 6.98
CA CYS A 338 -22.24 -10.26 8.43
C CYS A 338 -23.60 -10.85 8.81
N ALA A 339 -23.64 -12.14 9.12
CA ALA A 339 -24.90 -12.82 9.38
C ALA A 339 -25.57 -12.31 10.66
N ASP A 340 -24.79 -11.89 11.66
CA ASP A 340 -25.30 -11.24 12.88
C ASP A 340 -25.95 -9.88 12.58
N ALA A 341 -25.43 -9.12 11.62
CA ALA A 341 -26.09 -7.91 11.15
C ALA A 341 -27.41 -8.20 10.41
N GLY A 342 -27.47 -9.34 9.72
CA GLY A 342 -28.65 -9.84 9.02
C GLY A 342 -29.73 -10.43 9.95
N ASP A 343 -29.37 -10.88 11.15
CA ASP A 343 -30.28 -11.26 12.22
C ASP A 343 -30.78 -10.02 12.97
N CYS A 344 -31.74 -9.32 12.35
CA CYS A 344 -32.23 -8.03 12.83
C CYS A 344 -33.09 -8.14 14.08
N ASN A 345 -33.69 -9.32 14.35
CA ASN A 345 -34.55 -9.55 15.49
C ASN A 345 -33.86 -10.32 16.64
N ASP A 346 -32.60 -10.71 16.46
CA ASP A 346 -31.75 -11.41 17.42
C ASP A 346 -32.36 -12.75 17.86
N ASP A 347 -32.87 -13.53 16.91
CA ASP A 347 -33.52 -14.83 17.15
C ASP A 347 -32.66 -16.07 16.82
N GLY A 348 -31.41 -15.85 16.40
CA GLY A 348 -30.41 -16.85 16.06
C GLY A 348 -30.58 -17.40 14.64
N GLY A 349 -31.18 -16.61 13.74
CA GLY A 349 -31.44 -17.05 12.37
C GLY A 349 -31.76 -15.94 11.38
N MET A 350 -30.84 -15.68 10.47
CA MET A 350 -31.05 -14.75 9.34
C MET A 350 -32.09 -15.28 8.31
N ASN A 351 -33.28 -14.69 8.29
CA ASN A 351 -34.39 -15.07 7.43
C ASN A 351 -35.30 -13.87 7.03
N VAL A 352 -36.49 -14.15 6.48
CA VAL A 352 -37.42 -13.10 6.01
C VAL A 352 -38.02 -12.29 7.16
N ALA A 353 -38.09 -12.87 8.37
CA ALA A 353 -38.58 -12.18 9.56
C ALA A 353 -37.72 -10.96 9.90
N ASP A 354 -36.41 -11.04 9.66
CA ASP A 354 -35.45 -9.96 9.91
C ASP A 354 -35.69 -8.75 9.04
N ALA A 355 -35.90 -8.95 7.73
CA ALA A 355 -36.25 -7.87 6.82
C ALA A 355 -37.57 -7.19 7.23
N VAL A 356 -38.55 -7.97 7.71
CA VAL A 356 -39.83 -7.42 8.21
C VAL A 356 -39.61 -6.66 9.52
N TYR A 357 -38.77 -7.18 10.42
CA TYR A 357 -38.44 -6.56 11.68
C TYR A 357 -37.74 -5.21 11.48
N LEU A 358 -36.72 -5.18 10.62
CA LEU A 358 -35.98 -3.98 10.22
C LEU A 358 -36.90 -2.91 9.60
N LEU A 359 -37.73 -3.28 8.62
CA LEU A 359 -38.68 -2.32 8.04
C LEU A 359 -39.71 -1.84 9.07
N GLY A 360 -40.09 -2.71 10.00
CA GLY A 360 -40.97 -2.38 11.12
C GLY A 360 -40.35 -1.35 12.07
N SER A 361 -39.08 -1.50 12.42
CA SER A 361 -38.35 -0.57 13.29
C SER A 361 -38.09 0.78 12.59
N LEU A 362 -37.86 0.78 11.27
CA LEU A 362 -37.62 1.99 10.48
C LEU A 362 -38.88 2.84 10.25
N PHE A 363 -40.03 2.21 10.00
CA PHE A 363 -41.19 2.93 9.45
C PHE A 363 -42.45 2.93 10.33
N ILE A 364 -42.56 2.06 11.34
CA ILE A 364 -43.76 1.96 12.18
C ILE A 364 -43.50 2.63 13.54
N PRO A 365 -44.19 3.75 13.85
CA PRO A 365 -44.04 4.40 15.14
C PRO A 365 -44.44 3.47 16.30
N GLY A 366 -43.54 3.31 17.28
CA GLY A 366 -43.76 2.48 18.45
C GLY A 366 -43.46 0.99 18.26
N SER A 367 -42.91 0.58 17.11
CA SER A 367 -42.29 -0.75 16.98
C SER A 367 -41.11 -0.93 17.93
N PRO A 368 -40.77 -2.19 18.29
CA PRO A 368 -39.52 -2.50 18.96
C PRO A 368 -38.32 -1.93 18.20
N THR A 369 -37.34 -1.41 18.95
CA THR A 369 -36.06 -0.98 18.41
C THR A 369 -35.21 -2.21 18.10
N ILE A 370 -34.30 -2.09 17.13
CA ILE A 370 -33.33 -3.13 16.81
C ILE A 370 -32.51 -3.45 18.08
N PRO A 371 -32.33 -4.74 18.46
CA PRO A 371 -31.47 -5.15 19.56
C PRO A 371 -30.03 -4.62 19.41
N GLU A 372 -29.28 -4.58 20.50
CA GLU A 372 -27.86 -4.17 20.44
C GLU A 372 -27.03 -5.29 19.78
N PRO A 373 -25.93 -4.97 19.07
CA PRO A 373 -25.40 -3.64 18.73
C PRO A 373 -26.22 -3.00 17.59
N ASN A 374 -26.58 -1.72 17.64
CA ASN A 374 -27.44 -1.04 16.67
C ASN A 374 -26.96 0.39 16.39
N ILE A 375 -27.61 1.08 15.44
CA ILE A 375 -27.19 2.43 15.01
C ILE A 375 -27.16 3.49 16.13
N VAL A 376 -27.83 3.25 17.27
CA VAL A 376 -27.88 4.21 18.40
C VAL A 376 -26.67 4.05 19.32
N ASN A 377 -26.22 2.81 19.56
CA ASN A 377 -25.05 2.53 20.41
C ASN A 377 -23.77 2.30 19.59
N GLY A 378 -23.88 2.19 18.27
CA GLY A 378 -22.78 2.08 17.32
C GLY A 378 -22.29 0.65 17.16
N CYS A 379 -21.11 0.52 16.56
CA CYS A 379 -20.42 -0.74 16.40
C CYS A 379 -20.12 -1.41 17.74
N GLY A 380 -20.39 -2.71 17.83
CA GLY A 380 -20.04 -3.50 19.01
C GLY A 380 -20.21 -5.00 18.77
N PRO A 381 -19.75 -5.82 19.72
CA PRO A 381 -19.89 -7.26 19.62
C PRO A 381 -21.32 -7.70 19.92
N ASP A 382 -21.70 -8.90 19.46
CA ASP A 382 -22.99 -9.51 19.82
C ASP A 382 -23.05 -9.79 21.34
N PRO A 383 -23.91 -9.11 22.12
CA PRO A 383 -24.03 -9.37 23.56
C PRO A 383 -24.71 -10.71 23.88
N THR A 384 -25.41 -11.29 22.91
CA THR A 384 -26.22 -12.50 23.01
C THR A 384 -25.61 -13.67 22.23
N ASP A 385 -24.34 -13.56 21.78
CA ASP A 385 -23.55 -14.56 21.05
C ASP A 385 -23.69 -15.98 21.64
N THR A 386 -24.72 -16.68 21.20
CA THR A 386 -25.11 -18.02 21.67
C THR A 386 -25.57 -18.92 20.52
N ASP A 387 -25.54 -18.40 19.30
CA ASP A 387 -25.95 -19.06 18.08
C ASP A 387 -24.74 -19.22 17.13
N PRO A 388 -24.88 -19.88 15.96
CA PRO A 388 -23.77 -20.16 15.06
C PRO A 388 -23.58 -19.09 13.98
N LEU A 389 -24.31 -17.97 14.03
CA LEU A 389 -24.12 -16.86 13.11
C LEU A 389 -22.80 -16.16 13.45
N ASP A 390 -22.15 -15.66 12.39
CA ASP A 390 -20.90 -14.94 12.50
C ASP A 390 -20.82 -13.85 11.41
N CYS A 391 -19.87 -12.94 11.58
CA CYS A 391 -19.54 -11.97 10.57
C CYS A 391 -18.22 -12.28 9.87
N SER A 392 -18.35 -12.71 8.61
CA SER A 392 -17.22 -12.93 7.70
C SER A 392 -16.51 -11.64 7.28
N GLN A 393 -17.18 -10.50 7.46
CA GLN A 393 -16.61 -9.17 7.36
C GLN A 393 -17.22 -8.31 8.48
N SER A 394 -16.35 -7.66 9.25
CA SER A 394 -16.76 -6.65 10.22
C SER A 394 -17.49 -5.51 9.50
N GLY A 395 -18.66 -5.11 9.99
CA GLY A 395 -19.37 -3.92 9.51
C GLY A 395 -18.81 -2.62 10.08
N CYS A 396 -17.59 -2.71 10.61
CA CYS A 396 -16.91 -1.83 11.53
C CYS A 396 -15.40 -2.09 11.37
#